data_AF-A0A962IFJ5-F1
#
_entry.id   AF-A0A962IFJ5-F1
#
_cell.length_a   1.000
_cell.length_b   1.000
_cell.length_c   1.000
_cell.angle_alpha   90.00
_cell.angle_beta   90.00
_cell.angle_gamma   90.00
#
_symmetry.space_group_name_H-M   'P 1'
#
loop_
_entity.id
_entity.type
_entity.pdbx_description
1 polymer ?
#
loop_
_entity_poly.entity_id
_entity_poly.type
_entity_poly.pdbx_seq_one_letter_code
_entity_poly.pdbx_strand_id
1 'polypeptide(L)'
;MAGRKAAKTGMASRRTPPARRTVARRKPAREPWQLNLSQTAWNRMSYVAAFMVVLGALLWVMAWINKPESLTINKIDWQGKFEYVPRAELEALVAPLVDTNLYLLDAARLEETLEGHPWVRDVSMYKA
;
A
#
# COMPACT_ATOMS: atom_id res chain seq x y z
N MET A 1 -26.19 92.85 75.48
CA MET A 1 -26.52 91.44 75.82
C MET A 1 -26.72 90.70 74.49
N ALA A 2 -25.70 90.10 73.90
CA ALA A 2 -25.04 88.83 74.25
C ALA A 2 -25.86 87.59 73.85
N GLY A 3 -25.36 86.85 72.85
CA GLY A 3 -25.84 85.52 72.43
C GLY A 3 -25.38 85.20 70.99
N ARG A 4 -24.07 84.98 70.74
CA ARG A 4 -23.39 83.66 70.64
C ARG A 4 -24.12 82.64 69.76
N LYS A 5 -23.51 81.86 68.88
CA LYS A 5 -22.22 81.79 68.15
C LYS A 5 -22.43 80.64 67.16
N ALA A 6 -21.80 80.72 65.99
CA ALA A 6 -21.75 79.65 65.01
C ALA A 6 -21.12 78.36 65.57
N ALA A 7 -21.59 77.20 65.11
CA ALA A 7 -20.87 75.94 65.21
C ALA A 7 -21.03 75.14 63.90
N LYS A 8 -20.08 75.38 62.98
CA LYS A 8 -19.71 74.44 61.94
C LYS A 8 -18.97 73.29 62.62
N THR A 9 -19.50 72.07 62.58
CA THR A 9 -18.76 70.87 62.97
C THR A 9 -18.67 69.98 61.76
N GLY A 10 -17.45 69.92 61.20
CA GLY A 10 -17.12 69.09 60.06
C GLY A 10 -17.20 67.60 60.40
N MET A 11 -17.84 66.84 59.52
CA MET A 11 -17.63 65.39 59.46
C MET A 11 -16.47 65.13 58.50
N ALA A 12 -15.32 64.80 59.07
CA ALA A 12 -14.17 64.27 58.35
C ALA A 12 -14.56 62.90 57.75
N SER A 13 -14.73 62.86 56.43
CA SER A 13 -14.90 61.63 55.66
C SER A 13 -13.63 60.78 55.78
N ARG A 14 -13.72 59.71 56.57
CA ARG A 14 -12.65 58.71 56.73
C ARG A 14 -12.56 57.91 55.43
N ARG A 15 -11.62 58.27 54.56
CA ARG A 15 -11.34 57.54 53.32
C ARG A 15 -10.64 56.23 53.64
N THR A 16 -11.37 55.12 53.56
CA THR A 16 -10.82 53.76 53.58
C THR A 16 -9.98 53.55 52.32
N PRO A 17 -8.73 53.05 52.39
CA PRO A 17 -7.97 52.75 51.20
C PRO A 17 -8.61 51.58 50.44
N PRO A 18 -8.74 51.63 49.10
CA PRO A 18 -9.31 50.53 48.35
C PRO A 18 -8.38 49.32 48.38
N ALA A 19 -8.91 48.17 48.79
CA ALA A 19 -8.21 46.89 48.74
C ALA A 19 -7.78 46.60 47.30
N ARG A 20 -6.46 46.53 47.07
CA ARG A 20 -5.84 46.27 45.78
C ARG A 20 -6.15 44.82 45.38
N ARG A 21 -7.14 44.65 44.51
CA ARG A 21 -7.54 43.36 43.95
C ARG A 21 -6.43 42.90 42.99
N THR A 22 -5.52 42.06 43.46
CA THR A 22 -4.56 41.35 42.61
C THR A 22 -5.33 40.38 41.74
N VAL A 23 -5.55 40.74 40.49
CA VAL A 23 -6.16 39.87 39.50
C VAL A 23 -5.16 38.75 39.21
N ALA A 24 -5.43 37.55 39.73
CA ALA A 24 -4.65 36.36 39.42
C ALA A 24 -4.75 36.12 37.91
N ARG A 25 -3.65 36.40 37.18
CA ARG A 25 -3.50 36.14 35.75
C ARG A 25 -3.59 34.63 35.53
N ARG A 26 -4.77 34.16 35.13
CA ARG A 26 -4.99 32.76 34.73
C ARG A 26 -4.02 32.46 33.58
N LYS A 27 -3.16 31.45 33.77
CA LYS A 27 -2.28 30.93 32.73
C LYS A 27 -3.15 30.38 31.60
N PRO A 28 -2.79 30.58 30.31
CA PRO A 28 -3.56 29.99 29.21
C PRO A 28 -3.55 28.47 29.36
N ALA A 29 -4.74 27.87 29.37
CA ALA A 29 -4.89 26.43 29.32
C ALA A 29 -4.19 25.94 28.06
N ARG A 30 -3.32 24.93 28.20
CA ARG A 30 -2.65 24.28 27.06
C ARG A 30 -3.74 23.79 26.11
N GLU A 31 -3.76 24.35 24.90
CA GLU A 31 -4.66 23.92 23.84
C GLU A 31 -4.38 22.44 23.53
N PRO A 32 -5.38 21.55 23.63
CA PRO A 32 -5.20 20.17 23.21
C PRO A 32 -4.93 20.18 21.71
N TRP A 33 -3.89 19.46 21.28
CA TRP A 33 -3.51 19.32 19.88
C TRP A 33 -4.64 18.63 19.11
N GLN A 34 -5.58 19.42 18.61
CA GLN A 34 -6.66 18.93 17.76
C GLN A 34 -6.06 18.73 16.38
N LEU A 35 -5.78 17.48 16.03
CA LEU A 35 -5.50 17.08 14.65
C LEU A 35 -6.78 17.31 13.84
N ASN A 36 -7.00 18.56 13.42
CA ASN A 36 -8.01 18.93 12.43
C ASN A 36 -7.56 18.41 11.06
N LEU A 37 -7.56 17.09 10.92
CA LEU A 37 -7.46 16.41 9.65
C LEU A 37 -8.74 16.78 8.89
N SER A 38 -8.61 17.77 8.00
CA SER A 38 -9.66 18.17 7.07
C SER A 38 -10.29 16.93 6.43
N GLN A 39 -11.62 16.91 6.29
CA GLN A 39 -12.37 15.84 5.60
C GLN A 39 -11.76 15.50 4.23
N THR A 40 -11.20 16.51 3.56
CA THR A 40 -10.49 16.36 2.28
C THR A 40 -9.19 15.57 2.40
N ALA A 41 -8.44 15.74 3.50
CA ALA A 41 -7.24 14.96 3.78
C ALA A 41 -7.59 13.50 4.05
N TRP A 42 -8.70 13.23 4.76
CA TRP A 42 -9.18 11.87 5.01
C TRP A 42 -9.57 11.14 3.72
N ASN A 43 -10.28 11.82 2.83
CA ASN A 43 -10.63 11.27 1.51
C ASN A 43 -9.39 11.02 0.64
N ARG A 44 -8.39 11.92 0.65
CA ARG A 44 -7.13 11.68 -0.07
C ARG A 44 -6.39 10.46 0.48
N MET A 45 -6.39 10.29 1.80
CA MET A 45 -5.73 9.17 2.45
C MET A 45 -6.41 7.85 2.11
N SER A 46 -7.74 7.82 2.01
CA SER A 46 -8.47 6.61 1.57
C SER A 46 -8.21 6.28 0.10
N TYR A 47 -8.11 7.26 -0.79
CA TYR A 47 -7.72 7.02 -2.18
C TYR A 47 -6.29 6.46 -2.29
N VAL A 48 -5.34 7.01 -1.54
CA VAL A 48 -3.96 6.52 -1.52
C VAL A 48 -3.90 5.10 -0.96
N ALA A 49 -4.64 4.82 0.11
CA ALA A 49 -4.72 3.47 0.67
C ALA A 49 -5.34 2.48 -0.32
N ALA A 50 -6.44 2.84 -0.97
CA ALA A 50 -7.07 2.01 -2.00
C ALA A 50 -6.13 1.74 -3.17
N PHE A 51 -5.42 2.79 -3.63
CA PHE A 51 -4.43 2.65 -4.70
C PHE A 51 -3.29 1.71 -4.29
N MET A 52 -2.77 1.83 -3.08
CA MET A 52 -1.75 0.93 -2.53
C MET A 52 -2.23 -0.52 -2.46
N VAL A 53 -3.49 -0.77 -2.07
CA VAL A 53 -4.07 -2.12 -2.04
C VAL A 53 -4.16 -2.70 -3.46
N VAL A 54 -4.64 -1.93 -4.44
CA VAL A 54 -4.72 -2.38 -5.83
C VAL A 54 -3.34 -2.67 -6.40
N LEU A 55 -2.38 -1.77 -6.16
CA LEU A 55 -1.00 -1.95 -6.58
C LEU A 55 -0.37 -3.19 -5.93
N GLY A 56 -0.57 -3.39 -4.63
CA GLY A 56 -0.10 -4.56 -3.90
C GLY A 56 -0.71 -5.86 -4.44
N ALA A 57 -2.00 -5.86 -4.75
CA ALA A 57 -2.68 -7.01 -5.36
C ALA A 57 -2.11 -7.34 -6.75
N LEU A 58 -1.87 -6.33 -7.59
CA LEU A 58 -1.24 -6.49 -8.91
C LEU A 58 0.17 -7.10 -8.80
N LEU A 59 1.00 -6.57 -7.89
CA LEU A 59 2.34 -7.09 -7.66
C LEU A 59 2.31 -8.51 -7.09
N TRP A 60 1.36 -8.80 -6.21
CA TRP A 60 1.18 -10.15 -5.67
C TRP A 60 0.78 -11.15 -6.75
N VAL A 61 -0.14 -10.78 -7.65
CA VAL A 61 -0.53 -11.62 -8.80
C VAL A 61 0.65 -11.84 -9.74
N MET A 62 1.40 -10.79 -10.09
CA MET A 62 2.62 -10.90 -10.90
C MET A 62 3.64 -11.85 -10.24
N ALA A 63 3.87 -11.70 -8.94
CA ALA A 63 4.78 -12.56 -8.19
C ALA A 63 4.27 -14.01 -8.09
N TRP A 64 2.94 -14.22 -8.03
CA TRP A 64 2.33 -15.53 -8.00
C TRP A 64 2.42 -16.24 -9.36
N ILE A 65 2.24 -15.51 -10.46
CA ILE A 65 2.42 -16.03 -11.83
C ILE A 65 3.89 -16.39 -12.08
N ASN A 66 4.84 -15.63 -11.53
CA ASN A 66 6.26 -15.94 -11.70
C ASN A 66 6.77 -17.13 -10.88
N LYS A 67 5.96 -17.70 -9.99
CA LYS A 67 6.35 -18.91 -9.27
C LYS A 67 6.19 -20.13 -10.19
N PRO A 68 7.23 -20.95 -10.37
CA PRO A 68 7.15 -22.14 -11.22
C PRO A 68 6.16 -23.19 -10.68
N GLU A 69 5.91 -23.18 -9.37
CA GLU A 69 5.03 -24.15 -8.69
C GLU A 69 3.53 -23.90 -8.90
N SER A 70 3.10 -22.71 -9.32
CA SER A 70 1.67 -22.38 -9.45
C SER A 70 1.06 -22.86 -10.77
N LEU A 71 1.88 -23.10 -11.80
CA LEU A 71 1.47 -23.33 -13.18
C LEU A 71 2.40 -24.35 -13.87
N THR A 72 2.58 -25.51 -13.24
CA THR A 72 3.35 -26.63 -13.80
C THR A 72 2.68 -27.20 -15.05
N ILE A 73 3.51 -27.59 -16.02
CA ILE A 73 3.04 -28.20 -17.28
C ILE A 73 2.63 -29.65 -16.97
N ASN A 74 1.34 -29.89 -16.73
CA ASN A 74 0.85 -31.20 -16.32
C ASN A 74 0.84 -32.27 -17.42
N LYS A 75 0.74 -31.87 -18.69
CA LYS A 75 0.59 -32.81 -19.80
C LYS A 75 1.18 -32.25 -21.08
N ILE A 76 2.00 -33.07 -21.74
CA ILE A 76 2.48 -32.84 -23.10
C ILE A 76 1.75 -33.84 -23.99
N ASP A 77 1.10 -33.35 -25.04
CA ASP A 77 0.46 -34.21 -26.03
C ASP A 77 1.29 -34.21 -27.31
N TRP A 78 1.77 -35.38 -27.69
CA TRP A 78 2.64 -35.56 -28.85
C TRP A 78 1.80 -35.94 -30.07
N GLN A 79 1.64 -34.99 -30.99
CA GLN A 79 0.92 -35.20 -32.24
C GLN A 79 1.91 -35.40 -33.40
N GLY A 80 1.80 -36.52 -34.13
CA GLY A 80 2.62 -36.80 -35.30
C GLY A 80 2.95 -38.27 -35.53
N LYS A 81 3.65 -38.54 -36.64
CA LYS A 81 4.24 -39.85 -36.93
C LYS A 81 5.69 -39.85 -36.46
N PHE A 82 5.98 -40.63 -35.41
CA PHE A 82 7.32 -40.84 -34.88
C PHE A 82 7.83 -42.20 -35.36
N GLU A 83 8.58 -42.23 -36.46
CA GLU A 83 9.08 -43.48 -37.05
C GLU A 83 10.42 -43.94 -36.44
N TYR A 84 11.27 -42.98 -36.04
CA TYR A 84 12.65 -43.27 -35.65
C TYR A 84 12.98 -42.90 -34.20
N VAL A 85 12.06 -42.25 -33.47
CA VAL A 85 12.33 -41.77 -32.11
C VAL A 85 11.29 -42.33 -31.14
N PRO A 86 11.72 -43.05 -30.09
CA PRO A 86 10.81 -43.52 -29.06
C PRO A 86 10.32 -42.36 -28.20
N ARG A 87 9.04 -42.41 -27.77
CA ARG A 87 8.43 -41.36 -26.94
C ARG A 87 9.20 -41.06 -25.65
N ALA A 88 9.87 -42.05 -25.07
CA ALA A 88 10.67 -41.87 -23.86
C ALA A 88 11.86 -40.93 -24.05
N GLU A 89 12.48 -40.91 -25.23
CA GLU A 89 13.57 -39.98 -25.55
C GLU A 89 13.05 -38.54 -25.73
N LEU A 90 11.85 -38.41 -26.31
CA LEU A 90 11.15 -37.13 -26.41
C LEU A 90 10.79 -36.58 -25.02
N GLU A 91 10.23 -37.43 -24.15
CA GLU A 91 9.92 -37.03 -22.77
C GLU A 91 11.18 -36.60 -21.99
N ALA A 92 12.31 -37.28 -22.18
CA ALA A 92 13.58 -36.90 -21.55
C ALA A 92 14.10 -35.53 -22.03
N LEU A 93 13.89 -35.20 -23.31
CA LEU A 93 14.26 -33.88 -23.87
C LEU A 93 13.37 -32.76 -23.33
N VAL A 94 12.10 -33.04 -23.07
CA VAL A 94 11.12 -32.04 -22.58
C VAL A 94 11.01 -32.01 -21.05
N ALA A 95 11.63 -32.96 -20.34
CA ALA A 95 11.69 -33.00 -18.88
C ALA A 95 12.13 -31.67 -18.21
N PRO A 96 13.24 -31.02 -18.62
CA PRO A 96 13.63 -29.73 -18.04
C PRO A 96 12.65 -28.59 -18.35
N LEU A 97 11.75 -28.79 -19.33
CA LEU A 97 10.78 -27.79 -19.75
C LEU A 97 9.49 -27.92 -18.95
N VAL A 98 9.12 -29.13 -18.53
CA VAL A 98 7.98 -29.41 -17.63
C VAL A 98 8.15 -28.75 -16.25
N ASP A 99 9.39 -28.63 -15.79
CA ASP A 99 9.73 -27.98 -14.52
C ASP A 99 9.56 -26.44 -14.55
N THR A 100 9.28 -25.86 -15.72
CA THR A 100 9.06 -24.43 -15.89
C THR A 100 7.58 -24.07 -15.99
N ASN A 101 7.28 -22.78 -15.86
CA ASN A 101 5.92 -22.27 -15.90
C ASN A 101 5.42 -22.14 -17.35
N LEU A 102 4.24 -22.66 -17.65
CA LEU A 102 3.61 -22.61 -18.99
C LEU A 102 3.47 -21.18 -19.57
N TYR A 103 3.44 -20.13 -18.75
CA TYR A 103 3.37 -18.74 -19.21
C TYR A 103 4.75 -18.08 -19.39
N LEU A 104 5.79 -18.64 -18.77
CA LEU A 104 7.17 -18.20 -18.93
C LEU A 104 7.94 -19.03 -19.97
N LEU A 105 7.31 -20.10 -20.49
CA LEU A 105 7.88 -20.95 -21.52
C LEU A 105 7.96 -20.17 -22.84
N ASP A 106 9.19 -19.92 -23.30
CA ASP A 106 9.49 -19.36 -24.62
C ASP A 106 9.39 -20.47 -25.68
N ALA A 107 8.20 -20.63 -26.26
CA ALA A 107 7.92 -21.67 -27.25
C ALA A 107 8.78 -21.53 -28.52
N ALA A 108 9.05 -20.31 -28.97
CA ALA A 108 9.82 -20.08 -30.21
C ALA A 108 11.28 -20.53 -30.05
N ARG A 109 11.91 -20.16 -28.93
CA ARG A 109 13.28 -20.61 -28.63
C ARG A 109 13.36 -22.12 -28.43
N LEU A 110 12.29 -22.71 -27.94
CA LEU A 110 12.20 -24.15 -27.74
C LEU A 110 12.04 -24.91 -29.06
N GLU A 111 11.19 -24.44 -29.95
CA GLU A 111 11.07 -24.94 -31.32
C GLU A 111 12.43 -24.91 -32.01
N GLU A 112 13.15 -23.79 -31.94
CA GLU A 112 14.50 -23.65 -32.51
C GLU A 112 15.50 -24.66 -31.89
N THR A 113 15.42 -24.88 -30.59
CA THR A 113 16.28 -25.86 -29.89
C THR A 113 15.97 -27.29 -30.32
N LEU A 114 14.69 -27.63 -30.48
CA LEU A 114 14.25 -28.96 -30.91
C LEU A 114 14.56 -29.20 -32.39
N GLU A 115 14.36 -28.21 -33.25
CA GLU A 115 14.73 -28.26 -34.68
C GLU A 115 16.25 -28.35 -34.89
N GLY A 116 17.05 -27.93 -33.92
CA GLY A 116 18.50 -28.15 -33.91
C GLY A 116 18.90 -29.63 -33.86
N HIS A 117 17.98 -30.54 -33.53
CA HIS A 117 18.26 -31.97 -33.55
C HIS A 117 18.16 -32.56 -34.97
N PRO A 118 19.15 -33.36 -35.41
CA PRO A 118 19.26 -33.81 -36.81
C PRO A 118 18.15 -34.76 -37.28
N TRP A 119 17.37 -35.32 -36.37
CA TRP A 119 16.22 -36.19 -36.66
C TRP A 119 14.88 -35.46 -36.63
N VAL A 120 14.88 -34.17 -36.27
CA VAL A 120 13.69 -33.31 -36.23
C VAL A 120 13.60 -32.56 -37.55
N ARG A 121 12.44 -32.67 -38.21
CA ARG A 121 12.20 -31.97 -39.49
C ARG A 121 11.53 -30.61 -39.30
N ASP A 122 10.59 -30.54 -38.36
CA ASP A 122 9.72 -29.39 -38.11
C ASP A 122 9.07 -29.59 -36.74
N VAL A 123 8.98 -28.54 -35.92
CA VAL A 123 8.30 -28.58 -34.61
C VAL A 123 7.38 -27.40 -34.51
N SER A 124 6.13 -27.67 -34.14
CA SER A 124 5.18 -26.61 -33.78
C SER A 124 4.59 -26.89 -32.42
N MET A 125 4.54 -25.86 -31.59
CA MET A 125 3.98 -25.90 -30.26
C MET A 125 2.83 -24.93 -30.18
N TYR A 126 1.70 -25.40 -29.67
CA TYR A 126 0.58 -24.55 -29.36
C TYR A 126 0.13 -24.80 -27.92
N LYS A 127 -0.30 -23.71 -27.28
CA LYS A 127 -0.88 -23.74 -25.95
C LYS A 127 -2.39 -23.91 -26.09
N ALA A 128 -2.91 -25.00 -25.53
CA ALA A 128 -4.34 -25.31 -25.47
C ALA A 128 -4.93 -24.95 -24.11
#